data_AF-A0A2T2TNB8-F1
#
_entry.id   AF-A0A2T2TNB8-F1
#
_cell.length_a   1.000
_cell.length_b   1.000
_cell.length_c   1.000
_cell.angle_alpha   90.00
_cell.angle_beta   90.00
_cell.angle_gamma   90.00
#
_symmetry.space_group_name_H-M   'P 1'
#
loop_
_entity.id
_entity.type
_entity.pdbx_description
1 polymer ?
#
loop_
_entity_poly.entity_id
_entity_poly.type
_entity_poly.pdbx_seq_one_letter_code
_entity_poly.pdbx_strand_id
1 'polypeptide(L)'
;MPDDSIAARMNAFVEDLQQRLCRRLEDEDGAATFRRDEWTREEGGGGTTAVIEGGDLFEKGGVNTSAVHGELPERMAEALGDEEHDVEPAPFFATGLSLILHPRSPYVPTAHANFRHFTLGDDRTDPDDQWFGGGADLTPYYPFLEDVQHFHRTWKAACDRHPAVADYEAFKEKCDDYFYLPHREEARGVGGIFYDYVRAEPEAALAFSKDAGEHFTEAYLPIVKRRRRTDWGQRERAF
;
A
#
# COMPACT_ATOMS: atom_id res chain seq x y z
N MET A 1 11.04 -22.49 -18.32
CA MET A 1 9.65 -22.33 -17.84
C MET A 1 9.52 -20.88 -17.39
N PRO A 2 8.38 -20.21 -17.57
CA PRO A 2 8.16 -18.92 -16.90
C PRO A 2 8.34 -19.11 -15.40
N ASP A 3 8.96 -18.14 -14.73
CA ASP A 3 9.08 -18.11 -13.27
C ASP A 3 7.67 -18.01 -12.67
N ASP A 4 7.27 -19.05 -11.93
CA ASP A 4 5.95 -19.16 -11.28
C ASP A 4 6.06 -18.98 -9.76
N SER A 5 7.20 -18.44 -9.28
CA SER A 5 7.38 -18.09 -7.87
C SER A 5 6.32 -17.12 -7.37
N ILE A 6 6.15 -17.09 -6.04
CA ILE A 6 5.32 -16.10 -5.36
C ILE A 6 5.78 -14.69 -5.73
N ALA A 7 7.09 -14.46 -5.81
CA ALA A 7 7.70 -13.21 -6.22
C ALA A 7 7.24 -12.77 -7.63
N ALA A 8 7.33 -13.66 -8.62
CA ALA A 8 6.92 -13.37 -9.99
C ALA A 8 5.40 -13.11 -10.09
N ARG A 9 4.58 -13.92 -9.40
CA ARG A 9 3.12 -13.79 -9.38
C ARG A 9 2.66 -12.53 -8.65
N MET A 10 3.36 -12.12 -7.59
CA MET A 10 3.09 -10.86 -6.89
C MET A 10 3.49 -9.68 -7.77
N ASN A 11 4.65 -9.74 -8.45
CA ASN A 11 5.10 -8.66 -9.33
C ASN A 11 4.08 -8.40 -10.47
N ALA A 12 3.69 -9.46 -11.18
CA ALA A 12 2.69 -9.35 -12.24
C ALA A 12 1.35 -8.80 -11.72
N PHE A 13 0.96 -9.17 -10.50
CA PHE A 13 -0.25 -8.65 -9.87
C PHE A 13 -0.15 -7.15 -9.57
N VAL A 14 0.93 -6.66 -8.96
CA VAL A 14 1.03 -5.24 -8.61
C VAL A 14 1.14 -4.34 -9.83
N GLU A 15 1.79 -4.80 -10.89
CA GLU A 15 1.85 -4.10 -12.19
C GLU A 15 0.45 -3.97 -12.83
N ASP A 16 -0.34 -5.05 -12.83
CA ASP A 16 -1.74 -5.00 -13.29
C ASP A 16 -2.61 -4.13 -12.38
N LEU A 17 -2.47 -4.29 -11.06
CA LEU A 17 -3.23 -3.53 -10.07
C LEU A 17 -2.98 -2.02 -10.25
N GLN A 18 -1.73 -1.58 -10.45
CA GLN A 18 -1.43 -0.18 -10.73
C GLN A 18 -2.23 0.33 -11.92
N GLN A 19 -2.24 -0.41 -13.03
CA GLN A 19 -2.96 0.00 -14.23
C GLN A 19 -4.47 0.11 -13.99
N ARG A 20 -5.05 -0.84 -13.26
CA ARG A 20 -6.48 -0.82 -12.89
C ARG A 20 -6.81 0.33 -11.96
N LEU A 21 -5.98 0.56 -10.93
CA LEU A 21 -6.15 1.66 -9.99
C LEU A 21 -6.05 3.01 -10.70
N CYS A 22 -5.02 3.23 -11.52
CA CYS A 22 -4.87 4.46 -12.29
C CYS A 22 -6.11 4.73 -13.15
N ARG A 23 -6.55 3.76 -13.98
CA ARG A 23 -7.76 3.92 -14.82
C ARG A 23 -8.98 4.27 -13.99
N ARG A 24 -9.20 3.56 -12.87
CA ARG A 24 -10.35 3.80 -12.01
C ARG A 24 -10.31 5.18 -11.35
N LEU A 25 -9.13 5.65 -10.95
CA LEU A 25 -8.95 6.97 -10.35
C LEU A 25 -9.11 8.09 -11.39
N GLU A 26 -8.63 7.88 -12.62
CA GLU A 26 -8.85 8.78 -13.77
C GLU A 26 -10.33 8.94 -14.10
N ASP A 27 -11.08 7.83 -14.13
CA ASP A 27 -12.53 7.83 -14.36
C ASP A 27 -13.29 8.64 -13.28
N GLU A 28 -12.84 8.56 -12.03
CA GLU A 28 -13.47 9.28 -10.92
C GLU A 28 -13.09 10.78 -10.89
N ASP A 29 -11.85 11.11 -11.29
CA ASP A 29 -11.36 12.49 -11.44
C ASP A 29 -12.03 13.21 -12.60
N GLY A 30 -11.97 12.63 -13.80
CA GLY A 30 -12.62 13.13 -15.01
C GLY A 30 -11.91 14.28 -15.73
N ALA A 31 -10.83 14.84 -15.17
CA ALA A 31 -10.10 15.98 -15.77
C ALA A 31 -8.61 15.71 -16.00
N ALA A 32 -7.93 15.04 -15.07
CA ALA A 32 -6.51 14.69 -15.19
C ALA A 32 -6.28 13.20 -15.42
N THR A 33 -5.12 12.86 -15.97
CA THR A 33 -4.65 11.48 -16.20
C THR A 33 -3.27 11.27 -15.60
N PHE A 34 -2.95 10.02 -15.29
CA PHE A 34 -1.65 9.64 -14.76
C PHE A 34 -0.58 9.71 -15.86
N ARG A 35 0.49 10.46 -15.58
CA ARG A 35 1.75 10.38 -16.34
C ARG A 35 2.59 9.26 -15.78
N ARG A 36 3.12 8.41 -16.66
CA ARG A 36 3.86 7.21 -16.29
C ARG A 36 5.30 7.31 -16.76
N ASP A 37 6.22 7.11 -15.83
CA ASP A 37 7.65 7.09 -16.08
C ASP A 37 8.20 5.74 -15.64
N GLU A 38 8.67 4.96 -16.60
CA GLU A 38 9.41 3.72 -16.35
C GLU A 38 10.87 4.06 -16.05
N TRP A 39 11.43 3.36 -15.07
CA TRP A 39 12.81 3.56 -14.65
C TRP A 39 13.47 2.24 -14.28
N THR A 40 14.80 2.23 -14.39
CA THR A 40 15.65 1.10 -14.00
C THR A 40 16.69 1.54 -12.99
N ARG A 41 17.18 0.60 -12.18
CA ARG A 41 18.24 0.84 -11.21
C ARG A 41 19.51 0.14 -11.67
N GLU A 42 20.65 0.84 -11.61
CA GLU A 42 21.96 0.26 -11.97
C GLU A 42 22.30 -0.97 -11.14
N GLU A 43 21.90 -0.98 -9.87
CA GLU A 43 22.10 -2.08 -8.91
C GLU A 43 21.14 -3.27 -9.12
N GLY A 44 20.12 -3.14 -10.00
CA GLY A 44 19.19 -4.21 -10.31
C GLY A 44 17.71 -3.84 -10.16
N GLY A 45 16.90 -4.25 -11.14
CA GLY A 45 15.46 -4.03 -11.19
C GLY A 45 15.05 -2.64 -11.67
N GLY A 46 13.88 -2.19 -11.25
CA GLY A 46 13.25 -0.96 -11.72
C GLY A 46 11.83 -0.78 -11.20
N GLY A 47 11.05 0.01 -11.92
CA GLY A 47 9.64 0.24 -11.59
C GLY A 47 8.94 1.20 -12.54
N THR A 48 7.69 1.48 -12.21
CA THR A 48 6.88 2.49 -12.90
C THR A 48 6.35 3.46 -11.87
N THR A 49 6.69 4.73 -12.06
CA THR A 49 6.11 5.84 -11.31
C THR A 49 4.91 6.36 -12.09
N ALA A 50 3.72 6.38 -11.48
CA ALA A 50 2.54 6.97 -12.09
C ALA A 50 2.05 8.14 -11.24
N VAL A 51 2.02 9.35 -11.81
CA VAL A 51 1.67 10.59 -11.11
C VAL A 51 0.49 11.30 -11.78
N ILE A 52 -0.51 11.69 -10.98
CA ILE A 52 -1.62 12.57 -11.38
C ILE A 52 -1.49 13.91 -10.64
N GLU A 53 -1.63 15.02 -11.35
CA GLU A 53 -1.53 16.37 -10.79
C GLU A 53 -2.55 17.30 -11.45
N GLY A 54 -3.10 18.22 -10.65
CA GLY A 54 -4.00 19.27 -11.15
C GLY A 54 -5.34 18.76 -11.67
N GLY A 55 -5.81 17.62 -11.14
CA GLY A 55 -7.14 17.07 -11.42
C GLY A 55 -8.27 17.80 -10.69
N ASP A 56 -9.50 17.47 -11.08
CA ASP A 56 -10.70 18.03 -10.45
C ASP A 56 -10.97 17.39 -9.09
N LEU A 57 -10.62 16.12 -8.93
CA LEU A 57 -10.71 15.38 -7.68
C LEU A 57 -9.36 15.36 -6.97
N PHE A 58 -8.29 14.94 -7.65
CA PHE A 58 -6.97 14.79 -7.07
C PHE A 58 -6.10 16.01 -7.39
N GLU A 59 -5.71 16.74 -6.34
CA GLU A 59 -4.74 17.81 -6.49
C GLU A 59 -3.37 17.23 -6.87
N LYS A 60 -2.98 16.15 -6.18
CA LYS A 60 -1.78 15.37 -6.48
C LYS A 60 -1.96 13.93 -6.01
N GLY A 61 -1.45 12.97 -6.78
CA GLY A 61 -1.47 11.57 -6.39
C GLY A 61 -0.38 10.78 -7.09
N GLY A 62 0.00 9.67 -6.48
CA GLY A 62 0.95 8.71 -7.04
C GLY A 62 0.47 7.28 -6.83
N VAL A 63 0.68 6.43 -7.83
CA VAL A 63 0.49 4.97 -7.74
C VAL A 63 1.71 4.32 -8.38
N ASN A 64 2.66 3.91 -7.56
CA ASN A 64 3.98 3.47 -8.00
C ASN A 64 4.12 1.97 -7.82
N THR A 65 4.84 1.32 -8.73
CA THR A 65 5.31 -0.06 -8.56
C THR A 65 6.82 -0.10 -8.66
N SER A 66 7.42 -1.05 -7.95
CA SER A 66 8.84 -1.36 -8.09
C SER A 66 9.06 -2.85 -7.99
N ALA A 67 10.06 -3.34 -8.70
CA ALA A 67 10.58 -4.69 -8.68
C ALA A 67 12.10 -4.60 -8.66
N VAL A 68 12.70 -4.71 -7.48
CA VAL A 68 14.13 -4.50 -7.25
C VAL A 68 14.78 -5.80 -6.80
N HIS A 69 16.04 -5.99 -7.20
CA HIS A 69 16.83 -7.13 -6.79
C HIS A 69 18.29 -6.72 -6.66
N GLY A 70 19.05 -7.49 -5.90
CA GLY A 70 20.48 -7.26 -5.68
C GLY A 70 20.97 -8.10 -4.51
N GLU A 71 22.13 -7.73 -3.99
CA GLU A 71 22.69 -8.30 -2.76
C GLU A 71 22.19 -7.52 -1.55
N LEU A 72 21.76 -8.21 -0.50
CA LEU A 72 21.35 -7.58 0.75
C LEU A 72 22.59 -7.02 1.48
N PRO A 73 22.70 -5.71 1.73
CA PRO A 73 23.84 -5.17 2.47
C PRO A 73 23.85 -5.67 3.92
N GLU A 74 25.03 -5.90 4.51
CA GLU A 74 25.19 -6.38 5.91
C GLU A 74 24.32 -5.61 6.92
N ARG A 75 24.35 -4.27 6.87
CA ARG A 75 23.52 -3.40 7.73
C ARG A 75 22.02 -3.65 7.64
N MET A 76 21.55 -4.12 6.49
CA MET A 76 20.14 -4.40 6.23
C MET A 76 19.80 -5.81 6.68
N ALA A 77 20.74 -6.74 6.54
CA ALA A 77 20.67 -8.07 7.12
C ALA A 77 20.54 -7.99 8.66
N GLU A 78 21.41 -7.22 9.32
CA GLU A 78 21.32 -6.94 10.77
C GLU A 78 19.99 -6.30 11.20
N ALA A 79 19.41 -5.43 10.37
CA ALA A 79 18.16 -4.74 10.67
C ALA A 79 16.91 -5.60 10.40
N LEU A 80 17.03 -6.60 9.53
CA LEU A 80 15.98 -7.57 9.21
C LEU A 80 16.00 -8.78 10.16
N GLY A 81 17.16 -9.03 10.79
CA GLY A 81 17.28 -10.04 11.83
C GLY A 81 16.60 -9.64 13.13
N ASP A 82 16.07 -10.64 13.84
CA ASP A 82 15.54 -10.51 15.19
C ASP A 82 15.98 -11.72 16.05
N GLU A 83 15.48 -11.83 17.29
CA GLU A 83 15.87 -12.94 18.18
C GLU A 83 15.48 -14.33 17.63
N GLU A 84 14.52 -14.41 16.69
CA GLU A 84 14.04 -15.65 16.08
C GLU A 84 14.59 -15.88 14.66
N HIS A 85 15.07 -14.84 13.97
CA HIS A 85 15.52 -14.92 12.58
C HIS A 85 16.89 -14.25 12.42
N ASP A 86 17.92 -15.06 12.18
CA ASP A 86 19.23 -14.54 11.78
C ASP A 86 19.27 -14.37 10.25
N VAL A 87 19.65 -13.19 9.79
CA VAL A 87 19.64 -12.83 8.36
C VAL A 87 21.08 -12.55 7.94
N GLU A 88 21.63 -13.43 7.12
CA GLU A 88 22.94 -13.25 6.49
C GLU A 88 22.82 -12.45 5.17
N PRO A 89 23.90 -11.81 4.69
CA PRO A 89 23.94 -11.23 3.35
C PRO A 89 23.64 -12.30 2.30
N ALA A 90 22.52 -12.12 1.59
CA ALA A 90 22.09 -13.00 0.51
C ALA A 90 21.41 -12.19 -0.60
N PRO A 91 21.27 -12.77 -1.82
CA PRO A 91 20.49 -12.14 -2.87
C PRO A 91 19.05 -11.91 -2.41
N PHE A 92 18.46 -10.81 -2.85
CA PHE A 92 17.08 -10.52 -2.53
C PHE A 92 16.28 -10.10 -3.77
N PHE A 93 14.97 -10.23 -3.64
CA PHE A 93 14.00 -9.62 -4.53
C PHE A 93 12.91 -8.95 -3.70
N ALA A 94 12.52 -7.75 -4.09
CA ALA A 94 11.40 -7.04 -3.49
C ALA A 94 10.51 -6.44 -4.58
N THR A 95 9.22 -6.72 -4.50
CA THR A 95 8.21 -6.10 -5.37
C THR A 95 7.09 -5.49 -4.54
N GLY A 96 6.45 -4.45 -5.07
CA GLY A 96 5.27 -3.90 -4.42
C GLY A 96 4.63 -2.75 -5.17
N LEU A 97 3.44 -2.40 -4.68
CA LEU A 97 2.70 -1.19 -5.05
C LEU A 97 2.67 -0.26 -3.85
N SER A 98 2.88 1.03 -4.08
CA SER A 98 2.66 2.08 -3.08
C SER A 98 1.86 3.22 -3.71
N LEU A 99 0.85 3.72 -3.00
CA LEU A 99 0.07 4.86 -3.46
C LEU A 99 -0.10 5.90 -2.35
N ILE A 100 -0.27 7.14 -2.78
CA ILE A 100 -0.75 8.24 -1.94
C ILE A 100 -1.60 9.17 -2.79
N LEU A 101 -2.77 9.55 -2.28
CA LEU A 101 -3.74 10.38 -2.99
C LEU A 101 -4.09 11.59 -2.12
N HIS A 102 -3.85 12.78 -2.66
CA HIS A 102 -4.22 14.06 -2.04
C HIS A 102 -5.37 14.71 -2.82
N PRO A 103 -6.60 14.64 -2.29
CA PRO A 103 -7.74 15.28 -2.91
C PRO A 103 -7.68 16.79 -2.84
N ARG A 104 -8.37 17.44 -3.78
CA ARG A 104 -8.50 18.89 -3.81
C ARG A 104 -9.47 19.42 -2.75
N SER A 105 -10.55 18.70 -2.49
CA SER A 105 -11.52 19.05 -1.46
C SER A 105 -10.99 18.67 -0.07
N PRO A 106 -10.98 19.58 0.93
CA PRO A 106 -10.56 19.26 2.30
C PRO A 106 -11.51 18.28 3.01
N TYR A 107 -12.70 18.04 2.45
CA TYR A 107 -13.64 17.05 2.97
C TYR A 107 -13.40 15.64 2.43
N VAL A 108 -12.57 15.48 1.40
CA VAL A 108 -12.14 14.16 0.94
C VAL A 108 -10.78 13.86 1.61
N PRO A 109 -10.66 12.76 2.37
CA PRO A 109 -9.43 12.44 3.08
C PRO A 109 -8.28 12.08 2.14
N THR A 110 -7.06 12.40 2.56
CA THR A 110 -5.86 11.78 1.98
C THR A 110 -5.87 10.29 2.29
N ALA A 111 -5.47 9.47 1.33
CA ALA A 111 -5.35 8.02 1.51
C ALA A 111 -3.97 7.53 1.08
N HIS A 112 -3.43 6.58 1.83
CA HIS A 112 -2.20 5.89 1.53
C HIS A 112 -2.45 4.38 1.56
N ALA A 113 -1.77 3.63 0.68
CA ALA A 113 -1.73 2.18 0.73
C ALA A 113 -0.42 1.64 0.18
N ASN A 114 0.01 0.49 0.71
CA ASN A 114 1.20 -0.22 0.27
C ASN A 114 0.94 -1.73 0.31
N PHE A 115 1.39 -2.47 -0.69
CA PHE A 115 1.33 -3.94 -0.73
C PHE A 115 2.62 -4.45 -1.33
N ARG A 116 3.41 -5.21 -0.57
CA ARG A 116 4.75 -5.63 -0.95
C ARG A 116 5.04 -7.07 -0.57
N HIS A 117 5.96 -7.67 -1.30
CA HIS A 117 6.54 -8.98 -1.03
C HIS A 117 8.05 -8.88 -1.10
N PHE A 118 8.70 -9.59 -0.20
CA PHE A 118 10.15 -9.69 -0.12
C PHE A 118 10.56 -11.15 -0.14
N THR A 119 11.67 -11.44 -0.79
CA THR A 119 12.28 -12.76 -0.91
C THR A 119 13.77 -12.64 -0.68
N LEU A 120 14.32 -13.53 0.12
CA LEU A 120 15.74 -13.67 0.40
C LEU A 120 16.24 -15.04 -0.06
N GLY A 121 17.40 -15.09 -0.69
CA GLY A 121 18.05 -16.31 -1.17
C GLY A 121 18.27 -16.33 -2.68
N ASP A 122 19.12 -17.26 -3.11
CA ASP A 122 19.52 -17.45 -4.52
C ASP A 122 18.38 -17.95 -5.42
N ASP A 123 17.42 -18.70 -4.85
CA ASP A 123 16.30 -19.31 -5.58
C ASP A 123 14.96 -18.66 -5.18
N ARG A 124 14.32 -17.95 -6.12
CA ARG A 124 13.01 -17.34 -5.87
C ARG A 124 11.87 -18.35 -5.78
N THR A 125 12.07 -19.57 -6.28
CA THR A 125 11.08 -20.65 -6.21
C THR A 125 11.15 -21.42 -4.89
N ASP A 126 12.30 -21.37 -4.22
CA ASP A 126 12.55 -21.97 -2.91
C ASP A 126 13.47 -21.05 -2.08
N PRO A 127 12.95 -19.90 -1.59
CA PRO A 127 13.77 -18.89 -0.93
C PRO A 127 14.10 -19.27 0.52
N ASP A 128 15.22 -18.74 1.01
CA ASP A 128 15.66 -18.92 2.41
C ASP A 128 14.66 -18.27 3.39
N ASP A 129 14.12 -17.10 3.02
CA ASP A 129 13.02 -16.44 3.73
C ASP A 129 12.16 -15.63 2.75
N GLN A 130 10.88 -15.46 3.09
CA GLN A 130 9.98 -14.58 2.38
C GLN A 130 8.86 -14.07 3.28
N TRP A 131 8.42 -12.84 3.04
CA TRP A 131 7.31 -12.28 3.78
C TRP A 131 6.53 -11.26 2.96
N PHE A 132 5.30 -11.03 3.40
CA PHE A 132 4.46 -9.96 2.91
C PHE A 132 4.41 -8.81 3.92
N GLY A 133 4.27 -7.62 3.38
CA GLY A 133 4.02 -6.40 4.13
C GLY A 133 3.04 -5.52 3.38
N GLY A 134 2.39 -4.61 4.11
CA GLY A 134 1.45 -3.71 3.49
C GLY A 134 0.53 -3.04 4.48
N GLY A 135 -0.52 -2.44 3.94
CA GLY A 135 -1.50 -1.72 4.72
C GLY A 135 -2.15 -0.61 3.92
N ALA A 136 -3.13 0.01 4.55
CA ALA A 136 -3.79 1.20 4.05
C ALA A 136 -4.29 2.03 5.22
N ASP A 137 -4.20 3.34 5.08
CA ASP A 137 -4.60 4.27 6.13
C ASP A 137 -5.26 5.53 5.55
N LEU A 138 -6.09 6.15 6.38
CA LEU A 138 -6.91 7.30 6.01
C LEU A 138 -6.57 8.52 6.86
N THR A 139 -6.32 9.64 6.19
CA THR A 139 -5.93 10.91 6.81
C THR A 139 -6.96 12.00 6.46
N PRO A 140 -8.08 12.11 7.21
CA PRO A 140 -9.06 13.17 7.03
C PRO A 140 -8.60 14.49 7.64
N TYR A 141 -8.81 15.59 6.93
CA TYR A 141 -8.69 16.94 7.48
C TYR A 141 -9.92 17.27 8.34
N TYR A 142 -11.11 16.97 7.80
CA TYR A 142 -12.39 17.09 8.49
C TYR A 142 -13.02 15.69 8.62
N PRO A 143 -12.89 15.02 9.78
CA PRO A 143 -13.33 13.64 9.92
C PRO A 143 -14.85 13.53 9.99
N PHE A 144 -15.39 12.55 9.26
CA PHE A 144 -16.78 12.11 9.37
C PHE A 144 -16.82 10.68 9.89
N LEU A 145 -17.56 10.45 10.98
CA LEU A 145 -17.64 9.13 11.62
C LEU A 145 -18.06 8.02 10.63
N GLU A 146 -19.01 8.31 9.73
CA GLU A 146 -19.48 7.34 8.74
C GLU A 146 -18.43 6.98 7.66
N ASP A 147 -17.44 7.84 7.41
CA ASP A 147 -16.34 7.55 6.49
C ASP A 147 -15.30 6.68 7.17
N VAL A 148 -14.92 7.01 8.40
CA VAL A 148 -14.01 6.20 9.22
C VAL A 148 -14.58 4.80 9.41
N GLN A 149 -15.85 4.70 9.79
CA GLN A 149 -16.49 3.40 9.95
C GLN A 149 -16.59 2.61 8.64
N HIS A 150 -16.85 3.28 7.51
CA HIS A 150 -16.85 2.61 6.19
C HIS A 150 -15.46 2.03 5.90
N PHE A 151 -14.42 2.85 6.00
CA PHE A 151 -13.04 2.44 5.74
C PHE A 151 -12.63 1.24 6.60
N HIS A 152 -12.86 1.32 7.91
CA HIS A 152 -12.50 0.26 8.85
C HIS A 152 -13.33 -1.02 8.68
N ARG A 153 -14.64 -0.92 8.38
CA ARG A 153 -15.46 -2.10 8.08
C ARG A 153 -15.00 -2.82 6.81
N THR A 154 -14.62 -2.07 5.77
CA THR A 154 -14.12 -2.67 4.52
C THR A 154 -12.81 -3.42 4.76
N TRP A 155 -11.86 -2.84 5.50
CA TRP A 155 -10.61 -3.52 5.81
C TRP A 155 -10.79 -4.71 6.76
N LYS A 156 -11.69 -4.61 7.73
CA LYS A 156 -12.05 -5.75 8.58
C LYS A 156 -12.63 -6.88 7.73
N ALA A 157 -13.55 -6.58 6.82
CA ALA A 157 -14.11 -7.59 5.92
C ALA A 157 -13.04 -8.26 5.05
N ALA A 158 -12.03 -7.50 4.60
CA ALA A 158 -10.89 -8.07 3.89
C ALA A 158 -10.04 -9.00 4.74
N CYS A 159 -9.75 -8.63 5.99
CA CYS A 159 -9.02 -9.52 6.91
C CYS A 159 -9.84 -10.77 7.27
N ASP A 160 -11.15 -10.62 7.53
CA ASP A 160 -12.04 -11.70 7.93
C ASP A 160 -12.17 -12.81 6.86
N ARG A 161 -11.88 -12.52 5.59
CA ARG A 161 -11.82 -13.53 4.51
C ARG A 161 -10.55 -14.37 4.53
N HIS A 162 -9.50 -13.93 5.21
CA HIS A 162 -8.18 -14.57 5.26
C HIS A 162 -7.69 -14.78 6.70
N PRO A 163 -8.45 -15.47 7.57
CA PRO A 163 -8.13 -15.59 8.99
C PRO A 163 -6.83 -16.36 9.28
N ALA A 164 -6.28 -17.09 8.30
CA ALA A 164 -4.99 -17.77 8.40
C ALA A 164 -3.79 -16.82 8.24
N VAL A 165 -4.02 -15.59 7.78
CA VAL A 165 -2.98 -14.61 7.43
C VAL A 165 -3.20 -13.28 8.15
N ALA A 166 -4.46 -12.87 8.28
CA ALA A 166 -4.83 -11.52 8.68
C ALA A 166 -5.69 -11.52 9.95
N ASP A 167 -5.21 -10.80 10.96
CA ASP A 167 -5.98 -10.41 12.12
C ASP A 167 -6.19 -8.90 12.07
N TYR A 168 -7.45 -8.49 11.89
CA TYR A 168 -7.80 -7.08 11.79
C TYR A 168 -7.46 -6.30 13.06
N GLU A 169 -7.68 -6.87 14.24
CA GLU A 169 -7.45 -6.14 15.50
C GLU A 169 -5.95 -5.86 15.66
N ALA A 170 -5.13 -6.88 15.43
CA ALA A 170 -3.67 -6.74 15.46
C ALA A 170 -3.15 -5.78 14.37
N PHE A 171 -3.67 -5.88 13.13
CA PHE A 171 -3.23 -5.00 12.04
C PHE A 171 -3.68 -3.55 12.24
N LYS A 172 -4.84 -3.32 12.86
CA LYS A 172 -5.30 -1.99 13.22
C LYS A 172 -4.41 -1.40 14.30
N GLU A 173 -4.13 -2.15 15.37
CA GLU A 173 -3.25 -1.69 16.46
C GLU A 173 -1.87 -1.32 15.93
N LYS A 174 -1.27 -2.19 15.10
CA LYS A 174 0.01 -1.92 14.45
C LYS A 174 -0.02 -0.68 13.55
N CYS A 175 -1.17 -0.39 12.92
CA CYS A 175 -1.35 0.82 12.09
C CYS A 175 -1.34 2.09 12.93
N ASP A 176 -2.02 2.07 14.07
CA ASP A 176 -2.07 3.21 15.00
C ASP A 176 -0.68 3.52 15.56
N ASP A 177 0.06 2.49 15.97
CA ASP A 177 1.41 2.63 16.50
C ASP A 177 2.38 3.15 15.43
N TYR A 178 2.33 2.58 14.22
CA TYR A 178 3.26 2.91 13.14
C TYR A 178 3.10 4.37 12.65
N PHE A 179 1.87 4.88 12.63
CA PHE A 179 1.58 6.24 12.16
C PHE A 179 1.36 7.25 13.29
N TYR A 180 1.84 6.96 14.50
CA TYR A 180 1.92 7.93 15.58
C TYR A 180 3.07 8.92 15.36
N LEU A 181 2.87 10.20 15.67
CA LEU A 181 3.86 11.26 15.58
C LEU A 181 4.29 11.69 16.99
N PRO A 182 5.38 11.14 17.56
CA PRO A 182 5.74 11.37 18.96
C PRO A 182 5.99 12.84 19.29
N HIS A 183 6.54 13.60 18.34
CA HIS A 183 6.84 15.03 18.51
C HIS A 183 5.60 15.94 18.48
N ARG A 184 4.43 15.40 18.11
CA ARG A 184 3.13 16.10 18.11
C ARG A 184 2.11 15.48 19.05
N GLU A 185 2.45 14.33 19.64
CA GLU A 185 1.57 13.54 20.50
C GLU A 185 0.24 13.15 19.82
N GLU A 186 0.23 12.99 18.49
CA GLU A 186 -0.98 12.71 17.69
C GLU A 186 -0.75 11.60 16.66
N ALA A 187 -1.81 10.90 16.27
CA ALA A 187 -1.79 10.02 15.10
C ALA A 187 -1.83 10.86 13.82
N ARG A 188 -1.18 10.40 12.74
CA ARG A 188 -1.23 11.05 11.43
C ARG A 188 -2.65 11.16 10.87
N GLY A 189 -3.51 10.20 11.19
CA GLY A 189 -4.87 10.09 10.67
C GLY A 189 -5.72 9.18 11.55
N VAL A 190 -6.74 8.55 10.95
CA VAL A 190 -7.66 7.64 11.66
C VAL A 190 -7.23 6.17 11.58
N GLY A 191 -6.02 5.91 11.06
CA GLY A 191 -5.47 4.56 10.93
C GLY A 191 -6.12 3.76 9.79
N GLY A 192 -6.13 2.45 9.96
CA GLY A 192 -6.58 1.47 8.98
C GLY A 192 -6.04 0.09 9.30
N ILE A 193 -5.28 -0.49 8.38
CA ILE A 193 -4.51 -1.72 8.63
C ILE A 193 -3.04 -1.50 8.29
N PHE A 194 -2.15 -2.10 9.07
CA PHE A 194 -0.72 -2.17 8.77
C PHE A 194 -0.20 -3.53 9.19
N TYR A 195 0.56 -4.16 8.31
CA TYR A 195 1.20 -5.44 8.57
C TYR A 195 2.58 -5.44 7.93
N ASP A 196 3.49 -6.16 8.58
CA ASP A 196 4.85 -6.34 8.11
C ASP A 196 5.36 -7.66 8.66
N TYR A 197 6.28 -8.28 7.94
CA TYR A 197 6.84 -9.60 8.27
C TYR A 197 5.77 -10.70 8.39
N VAL A 198 4.74 -10.66 7.54
CA VAL A 198 3.74 -11.75 7.48
C VAL A 198 4.37 -12.94 6.74
N ARG A 199 4.83 -13.92 7.52
CA ARG A 199 5.42 -15.20 7.09
C ARG A 199 4.42 -16.37 7.15
N ALA A 200 3.19 -16.13 6.68
CA ALA A 200 2.19 -17.18 6.57
C ALA A 200 2.49 -18.13 5.40
N GLU A 201 1.67 -19.19 5.23
CA GLU A 201 1.76 -20.04 4.04
C GLU A 201 1.72 -19.17 2.77
N PRO A 202 2.69 -19.30 1.84
CA PRO A 202 2.89 -18.31 0.79
C PRO A 202 1.70 -18.10 -0.16
N GLU A 203 0.95 -19.17 -0.51
CA GLU A 203 -0.24 -19.03 -1.35
C GLU A 203 -1.36 -18.28 -0.63
N ALA A 204 -1.59 -18.58 0.65
CA ALA A 204 -2.55 -17.85 1.47
C ALA A 204 -2.16 -16.37 1.63
N ALA A 205 -0.87 -16.08 1.86
CA ALA A 205 -0.38 -14.70 2.01
C ALA A 205 -0.48 -13.90 0.70
N LEU A 206 -0.20 -14.55 -0.43
CA LEU A 206 -0.40 -13.96 -1.76
C LEU A 206 -1.90 -13.70 -2.03
N ALA A 207 -2.78 -14.64 -1.67
CA ALA A 207 -4.22 -14.49 -1.83
C ALA A 207 -4.76 -13.30 -1.01
N PHE A 208 -4.32 -13.15 0.25
CA PHE A 208 -4.65 -11.99 1.07
C PHE A 208 -4.14 -10.68 0.46
N SER A 209 -2.87 -10.63 0.04
CA SER A 209 -2.28 -9.41 -0.53
C SER A 209 -2.99 -8.98 -1.83
N LYS A 210 -3.41 -9.94 -2.66
CA LYS A 210 -4.20 -9.67 -3.85
C LYS A 210 -5.56 -9.06 -3.50
N ASP A 211 -6.26 -9.71 -2.59
CA ASP A 211 -7.58 -9.29 -2.16
C ASP A 211 -7.53 -7.91 -1.48
N ALA A 212 -6.54 -7.67 -0.62
CA ALA A 212 -6.32 -6.37 0.03
C ALA A 212 -6.04 -5.25 -0.99
N GLY A 213 -5.22 -5.53 -2.02
CA GLY A 213 -4.95 -4.58 -3.11
C GLY A 213 -6.21 -4.17 -3.87
N GLU A 214 -7.10 -5.13 -4.15
CA GLU A 214 -8.36 -4.87 -4.85
C GLU A 214 -9.38 -4.13 -3.99
N HIS A 215 -9.36 -4.36 -2.67
CA HIS A 215 -10.25 -3.74 -1.70
C HIS A 215 -9.99 -2.26 -1.46
N PHE A 216 -8.82 -1.73 -1.86
CA PHE A 216 -8.50 -0.32 -1.68
C PHE A 216 -9.57 0.61 -2.26
N THR A 217 -10.05 0.35 -3.48
CA THR A 217 -11.06 1.20 -4.12
C THR A 217 -12.43 1.10 -3.47
N GLU A 218 -12.77 -0.06 -2.90
CA GLU A 218 -14.01 -0.26 -2.14
C GLU A 218 -13.97 0.50 -0.80
N ALA A 219 -12.80 0.58 -0.18
CA ALA A 219 -12.59 1.33 1.06
C ALA A 219 -12.63 2.85 0.79
N TYR A 220 -12.06 3.32 -0.32
CA TYR A 220 -11.81 4.75 -0.55
C TYR A 220 -12.87 5.46 -1.42
N LEU A 221 -13.26 4.89 -2.56
CA LEU A 221 -14.11 5.60 -3.53
C LEU A 221 -15.52 5.93 -3.02
N PRO A 222 -16.18 5.12 -2.17
CA PRO A 222 -17.46 5.52 -1.59
C PRO A 222 -17.36 6.79 -0.73
N ILE A 223 -16.25 6.98 -0.02
CA ILE A 223 -15.96 8.19 0.76
C ILE A 223 -15.77 9.38 -0.18
N VAL A 224 -14.94 9.21 -1.21
CA VAL A 224 -14.72 10.22 -2.26
C VAL A 224 -16.05 10.69 -2.86
N LYS A 225 -16.90 9.76 -3.29
CA LYS A 225 -18.20 10.07 -3.93
C LYS A 225 -19.13 10.86 -3.02
N ARG A 226 -19.13 10.55 -1.72
CA ARG A 226 -19.93 11.23 -0.72
C ARG A 226 -19.45 12.67 -0.46
N ARG A 227 -18.14 12.91 -0.48
CA ARG A 227 -17.53 14.17 -0.03
C ARG A 227 -17.09 15.11 -1.14
N ARG A 228 -16.84 14.63 -2.35
CA ARG A 228 -16.30 15.44 -3.46
C ARG A 228 -17.17 16.64 -3.87
N ARG A 229 -18.46 16.63 -3.50
CA ARG A 229 -19.42 17.71 -3.79
C ARG A 229 -19.77 18.58 -2.58
N THR A 230 -19.12 18.36 -1.43
CA THR A 230 -19.32 19.21 -0.25
C THR A 230 -18.66 20.57 -0.51
N ASP A 231 -19.43 21.65 -0.38
CA ASP A 231 -18.93 23.01 -0.56
C ASP A 231 -17.88 23.37 0.49
N TRP A 232 -16.78 23.99 0.07
CA TRP A 232 -15.70 24.44 0.93
C TRP A 232 -15.20 25.82 0.49
N GLY A 233 -14.76 26.63 1.46
CA GLY A 233 -14.17 27.94 1.22
C GLY A 233 -12.69 27.98 1.56
N GLN A 234 -12.14 29.19 1.52
CA GLN A 234 -10.73 29.43 1.84
C GLN A 234 -10.38 29.00 3.28
N ARG A 235 -11.32 29.12 4.22
CA ARG A 235 -11.11 28.71 5.61
C ARG A 235 -10.88 27.21 5.70
N GLU A 236 -11.76 26.42 5.11
CA GLU A 236 -11.66 24.96 5.13
C GLU A 236 -10.41 24.48 4.40
N ARG A 237 -10.02 25.17 3.32
CA ARG A 237 -8.82 24.88 2.53
C ARG A 237 -7.50 25.19 3.22
N ALA A 238 -7.51 26.11 4.20
CA ALA A 238 -6.30 26.57 4.90
C ALA A 238 -6.04 25.84 6.23
N PHE A 239 -6.98 25.01 6.68
CA PHE A 239 -6.84 24.16 7.87
C PHE A 239 -5.97 22.94 7.56
#